data_AF-A0A1E3Q2F5-F1
#
_entry.id   AF-A0A1E3Q2F5-F1
#
_cell.length_a   1.000
_cell.length_b   1.000
_cell.length_c   1.000
_cell.angle_alpha   90.00
_cell.angle_beta   90.00
_cell.angle_gamma   90.00
#
_symmetry.space_group_name_H-M   'P 1'
#
loop_
_entity.id
_entity.type
_entity.pdbx_description
1 polymer ?
#
loop_
_entity_poly.entity_id
_entity_poly.type
_entity_poly.pdbx_seq_one_letter_code
_entity_poly.pdbx_strand_id
1 'polypeptide(L)'
;SAEAPADDEAPEETAKITAAEAPAKDDKKEKHGKKHNIISDASVLPPSSDSAAILKQVEFYFSDQNLPKDKFLWTTASANEGWVPIRTIASFARMRRFQPLDAIVTALCQSEELLEVSDDREKVRRRIPLKQPAPEEKASAFMSSVYVKGFGEETPTSQFDIESFFERFGFGVRQVRLRRGAEKKFKGSVFVEFASVDEAEKFIALDPKPKWNDTELEIMSKKAYVDMKANEGKTGSGKDKRPFDAFREMN
;
A
#
# COMPACT_ATOMS: atom_id res chain seq x y z
N SER A 1 -10.90 77.84 -31.89
CA SER A 1 -9.93 76.76 -31.64
C SER A 1 -10.62 75.69 -30.83
N ALA A 2 -10.36 74.43 -31.21
CA ALA A 2 -10.90 73.17 -30.68
C ALA A 2 -10.91 73.10 -29.14
N GLU A 3 -11.66 72.25 -28.44
CA GLU A 3 -12.30 70.97 -28.72
C GLU A 3 -13.30 70.70 -27.56
N ALA A 4 -14.33 69.89 -27.81
CA ALA A 4 -15.23 69.30 -26.82
C ALA A 4 -14.98 67.77 -26.80
N PRO A 5 -15.70 66.94 -26.02
CA PRO A 5 -16.05 66.93 -24.59
C PRO A 5 -15.83 65.51 -23.96
N ALA A 6 -16.56 65.21 -22.87
CA ALA A 6 -17.05 63.89 -22.44
C ALA A 6 -16.09 63.06 -21.55
N ASP A 7 -16.40 62.95 -20.26
CA ASP A 7 -17.19 61.89 -19.59
C ASP A 7 -16.30 60.70 -19.22
N ASP A 8 -16.07 60.50 -17.92
CA ASP A 8 -15.55 59.25 -17.40
C ASP A 8 -16.40 58.80 -16.21
N GLU A 9 -17.06 57.68 -16.48
CA GLU A 9 -18.00 56.89 -15.72
C GLU A 9 -17.21 55.99 -14.75
N ALA A 10 -17.70 55.82 -13.51
CA ALA A 10 -17.12 54.88 -12.55
C ALA A 10 -17.13 53.44 -13.08
N PRO A 11 -16.21 52.57 -12.60
CA PRO A 11 -16.70 51.25 -12.22
C PRO A 11 -16.06 50.59 -10.98
N GLU A 12 -16.88 49.69 -10.43
CA GLU A 12 -16.66 48.63 -9.46
C GLU A 12 -15.29 47.93 -9.51
N GLU A 13 -14.69 47.76 -8.34
CA GLU A 13 -13.50 46.95 -8.12
C GLU A 13 -13.90 45.48 -7.83
N THR A 14 -14.02 44.67 -8.87
CA THR A 14 -14.08 43.20 -8.76
C THR A 14 -12.67 42.62 -8.60
N ALA A 15 -12.36 42.10 -7.42
CA ALA A 15 -11.11 41.36 -7.15
C ALA A 15 -11.11 40.01 -7.88
N LYS A 16 -10.25 39.88 -8.90
CA LYS A 16 -9.94 38.63 -9.60
C LYS A 16 -8.90 37.82 -8.81
N ILE A 17 -9.27 36.59 -8.45
CA ILE A 17 -8.37 35.56 -7.93
C ILE A 17 -7.57 35.01 -9.11
N THR A 18 -6.28 35.35 -9.20
CA THR A 18 -5.35 34.76 -10.17
C THR A 18 -4.81 33.43 -9.64
N ALA A 19 -5.11 32.36 -10.38
CA ALA A 19 -4.49 31.05 -10.22
C ALA A 19 -2.98 31.16 -10.50
N ALA A 20 -2.16 30.88 -9.49
CA ALA A 20 -0.71 30.80 -9.63
C ALA A 20 -0.32 29.45 -10.25
N GLU A 21 0.21 29.54 -11.46
CA GLU A 21 0.82 28.50 -12.26
C GLU A 21 2.06 27.93 -11.54
N ALA A 22 2.09 26.61 -11.32
CA ALA A 22 3.23 25.92 -10.73
C ALA A 22 4.31 25.66 -11.81
N PRO A 23 5.60 26.01 -11.60
CA PRO A 23 6.62 25.71 -12.58
C PRO A 23 7.00 24.23 -12.49
N ALA A 24 6.64 23.48 -13.54
CA ALA A 24 7.20 22.17 -13.83
C ALA A 24 8.68 22.31 -14.20
N LYS A 25 9.57 21.71 -13.41
CA LYS A 25 10.91 21.32 -13.88
C LYS A 25 11.12 19.82 -13.66
N ASP A 26 11.21 19.17 -14.81
CA ASP A 26 11.41 17.76 -15.04
C ASP A 26 12.90 17.43 -14.80
N ASP A 27 13.18 16.73 -13.70
CA ASP A 27 14.48 16.09 -13.44
C ASP A 27 14.25 14.58 -13.31
N LYS A 28 13.72 13.95 -14.37
CA LYS A 28 13.75 12.49 -14.53
C LYS A 28 15.02 12.07 -15.26
N LYS A 29 16.11 11.90 -14.52
CA LYS A 29 17.28 11.15 -15.00
C LYS A 29 17.46 9.83 -14.23
N GLU A 30 17.39 8.73 -14.98
CA GLU A 30 17.87 7.37 -14.67
C GLU A 30 17.31 6.61 -13.44
N LYS A 31 16.07 6.11 -13.52
CA LYS A 31 15.61 4.96 -12.69
C LYS A 31 14.71 3.95 -13.43
N HIS A 32 14.61 3.98 -14.75
CA HIS A 32 13.57 3.23 -15.48
C HIS A 32 13.83 1.71 -15.58
N GLY A 33 15.08 1.22 -15.59
CA GLY A 33 15.35 -0.22 -15.78
C GLY A 33 14.79 -1.17 -14.70
N LYS A 34 14.76 -0.77 -13.43
CA LYS A 34 14.38 -1.67 -12.31
C LYS A 34 12.87 -1.90 -12.16
N LYS A 35 12.02 -1.07 -12.77
CA LYS A 35 10.55 -1.21 -12.67
C LYS A 35 9.97 -2.17 -13.71
N HIS A 36 10.66 -2.41 -14.83
CA HIS A 36 10.19 -3.31 -15.90
C HIS A 36 10.05 -4.78 -15.49
N ASN A 37 10.69 -5.19 -14.38
CA ASN A 37 10.62 -6.56 -13.88
C ASN A 37 9.49 -6.79 -12.86
N ILE A 38 8.68 -5.77 -12.57
CA ILE A 38 7.46 -5.90 -11.78
C ILE A 38 6.34 -6.09 -12.79
N ILE A 39 5.81 -7.32 -12.85
CA ILE A 39 4.75 -7.69 -13.82
C ILE A 39 3.37 -7.37 -13.24
N SER A 40 3.22 -7.43 -11.91
CA SER A 40 1.95 -7.16 -11.23
C SER A 40 1.38 -5.78 -11.60
N ASP A 41 0.18 -5.75 -12.17
CA ASP A 41 -0.52 -4.56 -12.61
C ASP A 41 -1.99 -4.62 -12.18
N ALA A 42 -2.43 -3.63 -11.43
CA ALA A 42 -3.81 -3.53 -10.96
C ALA A 42 -4.77 -3.02 -12.05
N SER A 43 -4.25 -2.42 -13.13
CA SER A 43 -5.05 -1.83 -14.20
C SER A 43 -5.78 -2.87 -15.06
N VAL A 44 -5.28 -4.11 -15.06
CA VAL A 44 -5.89 -5.24 -15.78
C VAL A 44 -7.17 -5.75 -15.12
N LEU A 45 -7.42 -5.39 -13.86
CA LEU A 45 -8.61 -5.82 -13.14
C LEU A 45 -9.82 -4.98 -13.54
N PRO A 46 -11.03 -5.56 -13.56
CA PRO A 46 -12.22 -4.85 -13.99
C PRO A 46 -12.52 -3.66 -13.05
N PRO A 47 -13.11 -2.57 -13.55
CA PRO A 47 -13.65 -1.53 -12.71
C PRO A 47 -14.62 -2.10 -11.68
N SER A 48 -14.60 -1.57 -10.46
CA SER A 48 -15.48 -2.04 -9.38
C SER A 48 -15.95 -0.87 -8.52
N SER A 49 -17.12 -1.01 -7.90
CA SER A 49 -17.62 -0.08 -6.88
C SER A 49 -17.88 -0.80 -5.55
N ASP A 50 -17.28 -1.99 -5.37
CA ASP A 50 -17.45 -2.80 -4.19
C ASP A 50 -16.84 -2.13 -2.95
N SER A 51 -17.70 -1.76 -2.01
CA SER A 51 -17.32 -1.08 -0.77
C SER A 51 -16.36 -1.92 0.08
N ALA A 52 -16.53 -3.24 0.13
CA ALA A 52 -15.67 -4.11 0.95
C ALA A 52 -14.24 -4.17 0.40
N ALA A 53 -14.10 -4.30 -0.92
CA ALA A 53 -12.80 -4.29 -1.59
C ALA A 53 -12.10 -2.92 -1.46
N ILE A 54 -12.85 -1.82 -1.55
CA ILE A 54 -12.33 -0.46 -1.34
C ILE A 54 -11.82 -0.30 0.09
N LEU A 55 -12.67 -0.59 1.08
CA LEU A 55 -12.33 -0.45 2.49
C LEU A 55 -11.06 -1.20 2.83
N LYS A 56 -11.03 -2.49 2.49
CA LYS A 56 -9.86 -3.36 2.72
C LYS A 56 -8.59 -2.79 2.12
N GLN A 57 -8.66 -2.24 0.90
CA GLN A 57 -7.49 -1.68 0.24
C GLN A 57 -6.99 -0.40 0.93
N VAL A 58 -7.90 0.48 1.36
CA VAL A 58 -7.53 1.74 2.01
C VAL A 58 -7.11 1.50 3.46
N GLU A 59 -7.79 0.63 4.19
CA GLU A 59 -7.38 0.19 5.53
C GLU A 59 -5.99 -0.44 5.50
N PHE A 60 -5.66 -1.24 4.47
CA PHE A 60 -4.30 -1.73 4.30
C PHE A 60 -3.28 -0.60 4.14
N TYR A 61 -3.57 0.45 3.37
CA TYR A 61 -2.65 1.58 3.20
C TYR A 61 -2.35 2.28 4.52
N PHE A 62 -3.37 2.48 5.33
CA PHE A 62 -3.27 3.09 6.65
C PHE A 62 -2.92 2.09 7.77
N SER A 63 -2.76 0.81 7.46
CA SER A 63 -2.42 -0.22 8.44
C SER A 63 -1.05 0.00 9.07
N ASP A 64 -0.83 -0.59 10.25
CA ASP A 64 0.45 -0.58 10.96
C ASP A 64 1.58 -1.24 10.14
N GLN A 65 1.22 -2.14 9.21
CA GLN A 65 2.19 -2.85 8.39
C GLN A 65 2.66 -2.06 7.17
N ASN A 66 1.86 -1.11 6.69
CA ASN A 66 2.15 -0.35 5.47
C ASN A 66 2.54 1.10 5.76
N LEU A 67 1.77 1.82 6.57
CA LEU A 67 1.92 3.27 6.75
C LEU A 67 3.34 3.70 7.17
N PRO A 68 4.04 3.03 8.11
CA PRO A 68 5.43 3.38 8.43
C PRO A 68 6.43 3.12 7.29
N LYS A 69 6.10 2.22 6.36
CA LYS A 69 6.99 1.78 5.27
C LYS A 69 6.70 2.52 3.97
N ASP A 70 5.54 3.16 3.85
CA ASP A 70 5.14 3.98 2.72
C ASP A 70 5.56 5.44 2.92
N LYS A 71 6.68 5.82 2.30
CA LYS A 71 7.22 7.17 2.41
C LYS A 71 6.24 8.25 1.95
N PHE A 72 5.51 8.01 0.86
CA PHE A 72 4.62 9.02 0.30
C PHE A 72 3.45 9.25 1.25
N LEU A 73 2.76 8.17 1.63
CA LEU A 73 1.60 8.27 2.49
C LEU A 73 1.97 8.81 3.87
N TRP A 74 3.10 8.36 4.42
CA TRP A 74 3.61 8.87 5.69
C TRP A 74 3.88 10.37 5.65
N THR A 75 4.64 10.85 4.66
CA THR A 75 4.97 12.28 4.54
C THR A 75 3.71 13.12 4.31
N THR A 76 2.79 12.68 3.45
CA THR A 76 1.54 13.41 3.20
C THR A 76 0.66 13.49 4.44
N ALA A 77 0.49 12.38 5.17
CA ALA A 77 -0.28 12.35 6.40
C ALA A 77 0.39 13.22 7.48
N SER A 78 1.70 13.09 7.67
CA SER A 78 2.45 13.84 8.70
C SER A 78 2.43 15.36 8.45
N ALA A 79 2.38 15.79 7.19
CA ALA A 79 2.31 17.20 6.82
C ALA A 79 0.94 17.85 7.06
N ASN A 80 -0.12 17.04 7.22
CA ASN A 80 -1.51 17.52 7.28
C ASN A 80 -2.27 16.92 8.47
N GLU A 81 -1.64 16.79 9.65
CA GLU A 81 -2.29 16.28 10.87
C GLU A 81 -2.96 14.90 10.70
N GLY A 82 -2.36 14.04 9.88
CA GLY A 82 -2.86 12.70 9.55
C GLY A 82 -3.81 12.66 8.35
N TRP A 83 -4.31 13.80 7.88
CA TRP A 83 -5.26 13.87 6.77
C TRP A 83 -4.60 13.65 5.42
N VAL A 84 -5.25 12.84 4.59
CA VAL A 84 -4.86 12.59 3.20
C VAL A 84 -6.07 12.80 2.30
N PRO A 85 -5.97 13.59 1.22
CA PRO A 85 -7.08 13.77 0.29
C PRO A 85 -7.52 12.43 -0.34
N ILE A 86 -8.83 12.16 -0.37
CA ILE A 86 -9.40 10.94 -0.94
C ILE A 86 -9.08 10.85 -2.44
N ARG A 87 -9.02 11.99 -3.14
CA ARG A 87 -8.55 12.07 -4.54
C ARG A 87 -7.13 11.53 -4.72
N THR A 88 -6.25 11.79 -3.76
CA THR A 88 -4.88 11.25 -3.75
C THR A 88 -4.91 9.72 -3.61
N ILE A 89 -5.72 9.19 -2.68
CA ILE A 89 -5.91 7.75 -2.51
C ILE A 89 -6.47 7.09 -3.78
N ALA A 90 -7.49 7.69 -4.40
CA ALA A 90 -8.09 7.21 -5.65
C ALA A 90 -7.08 7.17 -6.82
N SER A 91 -6.03 8.00 -6.77
CA SER A 91 -4.98 8.02 -7.79
C SER A 91 -3.97 6.86 -7.69
N PHE A 92 -3.97 6.10 -6.58
CA PHE A 92 -3.04 5.00 -6.37
C PHE A 92 -3.32 3.84 -7.34
N ALA A 93 -2.28 3.13 -7.76
CA ALA A 93 -2.37 2.12 -8.80
C ALA A 93 -3.47 1.06 -8.52
N ARG A 94 -3.57 0.56 -7.27
CA ARG A 94 -4.60 -0.42 -6.89
C ARG A 94 -6.00 0.19 -6.69
N MET A 95 -6.08 1.52 -6.55
CA MET A 95 -7.34 2.24 -6.33
C MET A 95 -7.99 2.77 -7.60
N ARG A 96 -7.22 2.99 -8.67
CA ARG A 96 -7.72 3.60 -9.93
C ARG A 96 -8.91 2.86 -10.54
N ARG A 97 -9.02 1.56 -10.33
CA ARG A 97 -10.14 0.73 -10.80
C ARG A 97 -11.45 1.00 -10.06
N PHE A 98 -11.41 1.62 -8.88
CA PHE A 98 -12.60 1.91 -8.11
C PHE A 98 -13.22 3.23 -8.55
N GLN A 99 -14.43 3.15 -9.08
CA GLN A 99 -15.17 4.29 -9.61
C GLN A 99 -16.67 4.09 -9.35
N PRO A 100 -17.46 5.16 -9.14
CA PRO A 100 -17.04 6.58 -9.08
C PRO A 100 -16.35 6.94 -7.75
N LEU A 101 -15.77 8.14 -7.66
CA LEU A 101 -15.14 8.65 -6.44
C LEU A 101 -16.11 8.61 -5.23
N ASP A 102 -17.39 8.87 -5.45
CA ASP A 102 -18.43 8.85 -4.42
C ASP A 102 -18.60 7.46 -3.78
N ALA A 103 -18.37 6.39 -4.55
CA ALA A 103 -18.39 5.03 -4.01
C ALA A 103 -17.20 4.80 -3.05
N ILE A 104 -16.05 5.40 -3.33
CA ILE A 104 -14.89 5.36 -2.43
C ILE A 104 -15.23 6.09 -1.13
N VAL A 105 -15.74 7.32 -1.21
CA VAL A 105 -16.13 8.11 -0.03
C VAL A 105 -17.14 7.34 0.82
N THR A 106 -18.18 6.80 0.19
CA THR A 106 -19.24 6.03 0.88
C THR A 106 -18.68 4.80 1.58
N ALA A 107 -17.78 4.07 0.91
CA ALA A 107 -17.10 2.92 1.51
C ALA A 107 -16.26 3.35 2.72
N LEU A 108 -15.48 4.42 2.62
CA LEU A 108 -14.65 4.89 3.74
C LEU A 108 -15.45 5.31 4.96
N CYS A 109 -16.66 5.86 4.78
CA CYS A 109 -17.55 6.17 5.89
C CYS A 109 -18.05 4.94 6.66
N GLN A 110 -17.95 3.74 6.09
CA GLN A 110 -18.32 2.48 6.75
C GLN A 110 -17.18 1.91 7.62
N SER A 111 -15.97 2.48 7.59
CA SER A 111 -14.89 2.05 8.48
C SER A 111 -15.14 2.55 9.90
N GLU A 112 -15.34 1.64 10.84
CA GLU A 112 -15.65 1.99 12.23
C GLU A 112 -14.37 2.14 13.07
N GLU A 113 -13.40 1.26 12.87
CA GLU A 113 -12.28 1.08 13.80
C GLU A 113 -11.02 1.89 13.44
N LEU A 114 -10.63 1.91 12.16
CA LEU A 114 -9.31 2.41 11.75
C LEU A 114 -9.36 3.80 11.13
N LEU A 115 -10.35 4.08 10.28
CA LEU A 115 -10.39 5.30 9.47
C LEU A 115 -11.42 6.30 9.98
N GLU A 116 -11.14 7.57 9.69
CA GLU A 116 -12.03 8.70 9.92
C GLU A 116 -12.05 9.55 8.65
N VAL A 117 -13.25 9.91 8.19
CA VAL A 117 -13.48 10.79 7.04
C VAL A 117 -13.80 12.19 7.56
N SER A 118 -13.27 13.22 6.90
CA SER A 118 -13.52 14.61 7.27
C SER A 118 -14.98 15.03 7.02
N ASP A 119 -15.44 16.08 7.70
CA ASP A 119 -16.81 16.57 7.58
C ASP A 119 -17.17 16.99 6.14
N ASP A 120 -16.20 17.55 5.41
CA ASP A 120 -16.31 17.92 3.99
C ASP A 120 -16.28 16.70 3.04
N ARG A 121 -16.03 15.49 3.57
CA ARG A 121 -15.90 14.22 2.84
C ARG A 121 -14.81 14.22 1.76
N GLU A 122 -13.81 15.08 1.88
CA GLU A 122 -12.71 15.16 0.91
C GLU A 122 -11.42 14.47 1.37
N LYS A 123 -11.27 14.22 2.67
CA LYS A 123 -10.05 13.70 3.29
C LYS A 123 -10.35 12.50 4.18
N VAL A 124 -9.33 11.66 4.33
CA VAL A 124 -9.35 10.50 5.22
C VAL A 124 -8.09 10.49 6.08
N ARG A 125 -8.22 10.09 7.34
CA ARG A 125 -7.10 9.85 8.25
C ARG A 125 -7.32 8.59 9.06
N ARG A 126 -6.29 8.20 9.83
CA ARG A 126 -6.48 7.20 10.89
C ARG A 126 -7.17 7.84 12.09
N ARG A 127 -8.19 7.17 12.60
CA ARG A 127 -8.83 7.50 13.89
C ARG A 127 -7.85 7.29 15.05
N ILE A 128 -7.11 6.17 15.00
CA ILE A 128 -6.13 5.80 16.03
C ILE A 128 -4.73 6.15 15.51
N PRO A 129 -4.01 7.08 16.17
CA PRO A 129 -2.64 7.43 15.80
C PRO A 129 -1.74 6.19 15.77
N LEU A 130 -0.86 6.15 14.79
CA LEU A 130 0.11 5.08 14.64
C LEU A 130 1.15 5.16 15.76
N LYS A 131 1.34 4.07 16.50
CA LYS A 131 2.34 3.95 17.56
C LYS A 131 3.53 3.14 17.06
N GLN A 132 4.73 3.49 17.55
CA GLN A 132 5.90 2.67 17.29
C GLN A 132 5.71 1.31 17.96
N PRO A 133 5.81 0.20 17.21
CA PRO A 133 5.58 -1.12 17.79
C PRO A 133 6.70 -1.46 18.77
N ALA A 134 6.30 -2.00 19.92
CA ALA A 134 7.20 -2.50 20.95
C ALA A 134 8.04 -3.68 20.42
N PRO A 135 9.21 -3.98 21.02
CA PRO A 135 10.03 -5.13 20.62
C PRO A 135 9.25 -6.45 20.55
N GLU A 136 8.32 -6.65 21.49
CA GLU A 136 7.47 -7.85 21.59
C GLU A 136 6.49 -7.93 20.41
N GLU A 137 5.92 -6.81 19.99
CA GLU A 137 5.01 -6.74 18.83
C GLU A 137 5.77 -7.01 17.52
N LYS A 138 7.00 -6.50 17.40
CA LYS A 138 7.89 -6.80 16.26
C LYS A 138 8.25 -8.27 16.22
N ALA A 139 8.56 -8.88 17.38
CA ALA A 139 8.83 -10.30 17.49
C ALA A 139 7.59 -11.12 17.13
N SER A 140 6.41 -10.73 17.63
CA SER A 140 5.13 -11.36 17.32
C SER A 140 4.84 -11.34 15.82
N ALA A 141 4.98 -10.18 15.15
CA ALA A 141 4.82 -10.08 13.69
C ALA A 141 5.82 -10.96 12.91
N PHE A 142 7.04 -11.14 13.43
CA PHE A 142 8.02 -12.05 12.86
C PHE A 142 7.64 -13.53 13.06
N MET A 143 7.07 -13.88 14.22
CA MET A 143 6.62 -15.24 14.55
C MET A 143 5.32 -15.63 13.84
N SER A 144 4.38 -14.68 13.67
CA SER A 144 3.15 -14.88 12.90
C SER A 144 3.36 -14.78 11.39
N SER A 145 4.61 -14.68 10.93
CA SER A 145 4.94 -14.68 9.51
C SER A 145 5.30 -16.09 9.01
N VAL A 146 4.78 -16.45 7.85
CA VAL A 146 5.02 -17.73 7.16
C VAL A 146 5.70 -17.47 5.83
N TYR A 147 6.67 -18.32 5.49
CA TYR A 147 7.28 -18.40 4.18
C TYR A 147 6.53 -19.42 3.32
N VAL A 148 6.15 -19.02 2.11
CA VAL A 148 5.50 -19.92 1.15
C VAL A 148 6.15 -19.78 -0.22
N LYS A 149 6.52 -20.90 -0.84
CA LYS A 149 7.12 -20.96 -2.17
C LYS A 149 6.41 -21.98 -3.06
N GLY A 150 6.35 -21.69 -4.36
CA GLY A 150 5.69 -22.53 -5.35
C GLY A 150 4.68 -21.79 -6.23
N PHE A 151 4.67 -20.45 -6.20
CA PHE A 151 3.72 -19.64 -6.98
C PHE A 151 4.07 -19.49 -8.47
N GLY A 152 5.19 -20.08 -8.92
CA GLY A 152 5.64 -19.99 -10.31
C GLY A 152 6.12 -18.59 -10.70
N GLU A 153 5.89 -18.23 -11.97
CA GLU A 153 6.23 -16.93 -12.52
C GLU A 153 5.21 -15.84 -12.16
N GLU A 154 5.63 -14.58 -12.23
CA GLU A 154 4.76 -13.45 -11.93
C GLU A 154 3.88 -13.14 -13.13
N THR A 155 2.58 -12.98 -12.87
CA THR A 155 1.58 -12.50 -13.82
C THR A 155 1.06 -11.14 -13.34
N PRO A 156 0.34 -10.38 -14.20
CA PRO A 156 -0.24 -9.10 -13.80
C PRO A 156 -1.15 -9.19 -12.57
N THR A 157 -1.87 -10.31 -12.39
CA THR A 157 -2.81 -10.51 -11.29
C THR A 157 -2.21 -11.22 -10.08
N SER A 158 -0.95 -11.67 -10.14
CA SER A 158 -0.33 -12.51 -9.10
C SER A 158 -0.44 -11.96 -7.68
N GLN A 159 -0.32 -10.64 -7.47
CA GLN A 159 -0.49 -10.07 -6.13
C GLN A 159 -1.89 -10.37 -5.56
N PHE A 160 -2.93 -10.18 -6.38
CA PHE A 160 -4.33 -10.34 -5.99
C PHE A 160 -4.72 -11.81 -5.88
N ASP A 161 -4.25 -12.64 -6.80
CA ASP A 161 -4.56 -14.07 -6.81
C ASP A 161 -3.94 -14.77 -5.59
N ILE A 162 -2.73 -14.34 -5.20
CA ILE A 162 -2.04 -14.85 -4.00
C ILE A 162 -2.72 -14.34 -2.73
N GLU A 163 -3.08 -13.05 -2.64
CA GLU A 163 -3.87 -12.52 -1.51
C GLU A 163 -5.17 -13.31 -1.34
N SER A 164 -5.94 -13.48 -2.43
CA SER A 164 -7.18 -14.25 -2.47
C SER A 164 -6.98 -15.73 -2.13
N PHE A 165 -5.81 -16.29 -2.40
CA PHE A 165 -5.48 -17.66 -2.00
C PHE A 165 -5.39 -17.82 -0.49
N PHE A 166 -4.67 -16.94 0.21
CA PHE A 166 -4.55 -17.05 1.66
C PHE A 166 -5.87 -16.76 2.37
N GLU A 167 -6.68 -15.85 1.83
CA GLU A 167 -7.97 -15.48 2.40
C GLU A 167 -9.01 -16.61 2.36
N ARG A 168 -8.93 -17.50 1.35
CA ARG A 168 -9.83 -18.67 1.25
C ARG A 168 -9.73 -19.64 2.42
N PHE A 169 -8.61 -19.63 3.15
CA PHE A 169 -8.42 -20.49 4.32
C PHE A 169 -9.04 -19.91 5.60
N GLY A 170 -9.55 -18.67 5.56
CA GLY A 170 -10.23 -18.04 6.68
C GLY A 170 -9.33 -17.62 7.84
N PHE A 171 -8.00 -17.67 7.68
CA PHE A 171 -7.07 -17.11 8.65
C PHE A 171 -6.93 -15.60 8.45
N GLY A 172 -6.81 -14.83 9.53
CA GLY A 172 -6.59 -13.39 9.44
C GLY A 172 -5.26 -13.06 8.76
N VAL A 173 -5.29 -12.56 7.52
CA VAL A 173 -4.07 -12.14 6.79
C VAL A 173 -3.87 -10.64 6.95
N ARG A 174 -2.74 -10.23 7.52
CA ARG A 174 -2.36 -8.81 7.69
C ARG A 174 -1.59 -8.25 6.49
N GLN A 175 -0.68 -9.03 5.93
CA GLN A 175 0.15 -8.59 4.80
C GLN A 175 0.64 -9.78 3.98
N VAL A 176 0.58 -9.66 2.66
CA VAL A 176 1.26 -10.57 1.73
C VAL A 176 2.37 -9.80 1.01
N ARG A 177 3.61 -10.24 1.19
CA ARG A 177 4.80 -9.63 0.59
C ARG A 177 5.45 -10.58 -0.41
N LEU A 178 5.31 -10.26 -1.70
CA LEU A 178 6.04 -10.95 -2.78
C LEU A 178 7.54 -10.73 -2.63
N ARG A 179 8.30 -11.82 -2.58
CA ARG A 179 9.76 -11.77 -2.45
C ARG A 179 10.36 -11.49 -3.82
N ARG A 180 11.20 -10.46 -3.90
CA ARG A 180 11.85 -10.04 -5.13
C ARG A 180 13.38 -10.13 -5.01
N GLY A 181 14.06 -10.31 -6.14
CA GLY A 181 15.53 -10.28 -6.25
C GLY A 181 16.09 -8.86 -6.41
N ALA A 182 17.42 -8.78 -6.62
CA ALA A 182 18.13 -7.50 -6.82
C ALA A 182 17.57 -6.70 -8.02
N GLU A 183 17.09 -7.40 -9.04
CA GLU A 183 16.45 -6.81 -10.23
C GLU A 183 14.94 -6.61 -10.08
N LYS A 184 14.38 -6.75 -8.88
CA LYS A 184 12.94 -6.73 -8.59
C LYS A 184 12.11 -7.86 -9.23
N LYS A 185 12.75 -8.82 -9.91
CA LYS A 185 12.09 -10.05 -10.40
C LYS A 185 11.52 -10.85 -9.23
N PHE A 186 10.28 -11.30 -9.35
CA PHE A 186 9.64 -12.18 -8.37
C PHE A 186 10.38 -13.52 -8.24
N LYS A 187 10.51 -14.01 -7.00
CA LYS A 187 11.21 -15.26 -6.67
C LYS A 187 10.28 -16.48 -6.55
N GLY A 188 9.02 -16.40 -7.00
CA GLY A 188 8.05 -17.48 -6.83
C GLY A 188 7.69 -17.78 -5.37
N SER A 189 7.98 -16.85 -4.45
CA SER A 189 7.82 -17.03 -3.02
C SER A 189 7.38 -15.74 -2.33
N VAL A 190 6.66 -15.88 -1.23
CA VAL A 190 6.07 -14.77 -0.48
C VAL A 190 6.35 -14.93 1.02
N PHE A 191 6.28 -13.82 1.73
CA PHE A 191 6.06 -13.83 3.18
C PHE A 191 4.64 -13.38 3.44
N VAL A 192 3.90 -14.17 4.22
CA VAL A 192 2.56 -13.83 4.68
C VAL A 192 2.62 -13.58 6.18
N GLU A 193 2.10 -12.45 6.61
CA GLU A 193 1.90 -12.15 8.03
C GLU A 193 0.44 -12.43 8.38
N PHE A 194 0.21 -13.33 9.33
CA PHE A 194 -1.11 -13.63 9.89
C PHE A 194 -1.40 -12.76 11.12
N ALA A 195 -2.66 -12.71 11.54
CA ALA A 195 -3.11 -11.86 12.64
C ALA A 195 -2.56 -12.34 13.99
N SER A 196 -2.29 -13.64 14.10
CA SER A 196 -1.65 -14.24 15.28
C SER A 196 -0.66 -15.35 14.93
N VAL A 197 0.17 -15.72 15.90
CA VAL A 197 1.07 -16.87 15.78
C VAL A 197 0.28 -18.18 15.66
N ASP A 198 -0.83 -18.29 16.40
CA ASP A 198 -1.72 -19.46 16.35
C ASP A 198 -2.34 -19.67 14.96
N GLU A 199 -2.79 -18.59 14.29
CA GLU A 199 -3.28 -18.69 12.90
C GLU A 199 -2.19 -19.12 11.91
N ALA A 200 -0.96 -18.60 12.10
CA ALA A 200 0.18 -18.99 11.28
C ALA A 200 0.52 -20.48 11.45
N GLU A 201 0.50 -20.98 12.68
CA GLU A 201 0.72 -22.40 13.00
C GLU A 201 -0.39 -23.29 12.43
N LYS A 202 -1.65 -22.88 12.59
CA LYS A 202 -2.81 -23.59 11.99
C LYS A 202 -2.70 -23.67 10.47
N PHE A 203 -2.27 -22.60 9.80
CA PHE A 203 -2.05 -22.62 8.36
C PHE A 203 -0.92 -23.58 7.96
N ILE A 204 0.19 -23.62 8.71
CA ILE A 204 1.30 -24.55 8.47
C ILE A 204 0.87 -26.01 8.69
N ALA A 205 -0.01 -26.24 9.67
CA ALA A 205 -0.49 -27.57 10.06
C ALA A 205 -1.66 -28.10 9.20
N LEU A 206 -2.12 -27.34 8.19
CA LEU A 206 -3.20 -27.79 7.30
C LEU A 206 -2.85 -29.11 6.59
N ASP A 207 -3.81 -30.04 6.63
CA ASP A 207 -3.77 -31.32 5.93
C ASP A 207 -5.11 -31.56 5.20
N PRO A 208 -5.14 -31.69 3.85
CA PRO A 208 -4.00 -31.69 2.95
C PRO A 208 -3.31 -30.32 2.83
N LYS A 209 -2.00 -30.35 2.57
CA LYS A 209 -1.23 -29.12 2.36
C LYS A 209 -1.82 -28.28 1.23
N PRO A 210 -1.91 -26.95 1.41
CA PRO A 210 -2.36 -26.04 0.37
C PRO A 210 -1.57 -26.22 -0.94
N LYS A 211 -2.28 -26.27 -2.06
CA LYS A 211 -1.71 -26.36 -3.41
C LYS A 211 -2.05 -25.12 -4.23
N TRP A 212 -1.14 -24.74 -5.13
CA TRP A 212 -1.33 -23.65 -6.08
C TRP A 212 -1.34 -24.21 -7.51
N ASN A 213 -2.49 -24.22 -8.18
CA ASN A 213 -2.66 -24.79 -9.53
C ASN A 213 -2.01 -26.18 -9.64
N ASP A 214 -2.40 -27.08 -8.74
CA ASP A 214 -1.86 -28.45 -8.58
C ASP A 214 -0.38 -28.56 -8.17
N THR A 215 0.31 -27.43 -8.02
CA THR A 215 1.69 -27.37 -7.52
C THR A 215 1.71 -27.42 -6.01
N GLU A 216 2.52 -28.30 -5.44
CA GLU A 216 2.75 -28.36 -4.00
C GLU A 216 3.54 -27.14 -3.51
N LEU A 217 3.06 -26.55 -2.41
CA LEU A 217 3.71 -25.39 -1.82
C LEU A 217 4.70 -25.81 -0.73
N GLU A 218 5.89 -25.24 -0.79
CA GLU A 218 6.89 -25.31 0.28
C GLU A 218 6.51 -24.26 1.34
N ILE A 219 5.92 -24.71 2.44
CA ILE A 219 5.41 -23.88 3.54
C ILE A 219 6.26 -24.13 4.80
N MET A 220 6.74 -23.06 5.42
CA MET A 220 7.43 -23.11 6.73
C MET A 220 7.31 -21.78 7.46
N SER A 221 7.54 -21.77 8.77
CA SER A 221 7.60 -20.49 9.52
C SER A 221 8.73 -19.60 8.99
N LYS A 222 8.55 -18.28 9.07
CA LYS A 222 9.61 -17.34 8.65
C LYS A 222 10.89 -17.53 9.46
N LYS A 223 10.79 -17.92 10.73
CA LYS A 223 11.94 -18.29 11.56
C LYS A 223 12.70 -19.48 10.98
N ALA A 224 12.02 -20.58 10.67
CA ALA A 224 12.65 -21.75 10.05
C ALA A 224 13.35 -21.39 8.74
N TYR A 225 12.72 -20.55 7.90
CA TYR A 225 13.33 -20.06 6.67
C TYR A 225 14.62 -19.25 6.91
N VAL A 226 14.61 -18.35 7.90
CA VAL A 226 15.80 -17.53 8.24
C VAL A 226 16.92 -18.39 8.77
N ASP A 227 16.62 -19.32 9.69
CA ASP A 227 17.59 -20.24 10.28
C ASP A 227 18.22 -21.14 9.19
N MET A 228 17.40 -21.67 8.27
CA MET A 228 17.87 -22.45 7.11
C MET A 228 18.84 -21.63 6.22
N LYS A 229 18.51 -20.35 5.95
CA LYS A 229 19.36 -19.49 5.11
C LYS A 229 20.66 -19.06 5.79
N ALA A 230 20.64 -18.87 7.10
CA ALA A 230 21.84 -18.62 7.89
C ALA A 230 22.80 -19.82 7.80
N ASN A 231 22.27 -21.04 7.94
CA ASN A 231 23.06 -22.27 7.84
C ASN A 231 23.62 -22.51 6.42
N GLU A 232 22.91 -22.12 5.37
CA GLU A 232 23.40 -22.19 3.98
C GLU A 232 24.52 -21.17 3.66
N GLY A 233 24.91 -20.30 4.60
CA GLY A 233 25.89 -19.21 4.36
C GLY A 233 25.38 -18.13 3.40
N LYS A 234 24.14 -18.23 2.93
CA LYS A 234 23.47 -17.27 2.05
C LYS A 234 22.75 -16.23 2.91
N THR A 235 23.52 -15.42 3.63
CA THR A 235 22.98 -14.16 4.14
C THR A 235 22.56 -13.31 2.93
N GLY A 236 21.38 -12.70 3.02
CA GLY A 236 20.70 -12.07 1.89
C GLY A 236 21.59 -11.13 1.07
N SER A 237 21.36 -11.16 -0.25
CA SER A 237 21.79 -10.20 -1.27
C SER A 237 22.25 -8.86 -0.70
N GLY A 238 23.52 -8.53 -0.98
CA GLY A 238 24.29 -7.51 -0.29
C GLY A 238 23.83 -6.06 -0.45
N LYS A 239 24.35 -5.20 0.44
CA LYS A 239 24.34 -3.72 0.44
C LYS A 239 23.16 -3.04 -0.28
N ASP A 240 21.94 -3.55 -0.14
CA ASP A 240 20.76 -2.82 -0.57
C ASP A 240 20.53 -1.68 0.43
N LYS A 241 20.26 -0.47 -0.08
CA LYS A 241 19.84 0.65 0.75
C LYS A 241 18.64 0.19 1.58
N ARG A 242 18.76 0.29 2.91
CA ARG A 242 17.68 -0.08 3.83
C ARG A 242 16.39 0.63 3.38
N PRO A 243 15.26 -0.09 3.25
CA PRO A 243 14.00 0.54 2.86
C PRO A 243 13.59 1.59 3.89
N PHE A 244 12.82 2.57 3.45
CA PHE A 244 12.26 3.62 4.31
C PHE A 244 11.48 2.98 5.48
N ASP A 245 11.67 3.55 6.66
CA ASP A 245 10.95 3.19 7.87
C ASP A 245 10.75 4.46 8.69
N ALA A 246 9.52 4.94 8.76
CA ALA A 246 9.13 6.18 9.43
C ALA A 246 9.66 6.29 10.86
N PHE A 247 9.61 5.20 11.63
CA PHE A 247 10.05 5.21 13.03
C PHE A 247 11.56 5.31 13.18
N ARG A 248 12.32 4.91 12.15
CA ARG A 248 13.77 5.10 12.14
C ARG A 248 14.16 6.52 11.74
N GLU A 249 13.36 7.19 10.94
CA GLU A 249 13.64 8.56 10.48
C GLU A 249 13.22 9.63 11.52
N MET A 250 12.45 9.23 12.54
CA MET A 250 12.05 10.09 13.67
C MET A 250 13.06 10.11 14.83
N ASN A 251 14.01 9.16 14.88
CA ASN A 251 15.02 9.00 15.93
C ASN A 251 16.42 9.31 15.38
#